data_AF-A0A0N0ZY39-F1
#
_entry.id   AF-A0A0N0ZY39-F1
#
_cell.length_a   1.000
_cell.length_b   1.000
_cell.length_c   1.000
_cell.angle_alpha   90.00
_cell.angle_beta   90.00
_cell.angle_gamma   90.00
#
_symmetry.space_group_name_H-M   'P 1'
#
loop_
_entity.id
_entity.type
_entity.pdbx_description
1 polymer ?
#
loop_
_entity_poly.entity_id
_entity_poly.type
_entity_poly.pdbx_seq_one_letter_code
_entity_poly.pdbx_strand_id
1 'polypeptide(L)'
;MKLFQWFKSMSEDTQNVRKKKEPEPPHPFIEQCRVLKKEFGLMVPPSAIDCLVRFNLPKNHYYYSPFWHFDTDHLELFFTEKFIELTVARYQEIHGKEADLAPLQDLLDETRYEFNLKDDCFDNKIQNSGFINQCYREFKASGEELIITLDFDFQNLVLTTKLAGQVGQNYPGLNTLYRTTAGIRYEELQDYQPLEEIIRKTLNQED
;
A
#
# COMPACT_ATOMS: atom_id res chain seq x y z
N MET A 1 -45.27 53.23 11.35
CA MET A 1 -45.58 51.81 11.09
C MET A 1 -45.63 51.52 9.58
N LYS A 2 -44.48 51.50 8.87
CA LYS A 2 -44.40 51.04 7.46
C LYS A 2 -43.12 50.22 7.16
N LEU A 3 -42.09 50.30 7.99
CA LEU A 3 -40.86 49.49 7.88
C LEU A 3 -41.05 48.01 8.27
N PHE A 4 -42.01 47.70 9.15
CA PHE A 4 -42.27 46.32 9.60
C PHE A 4 -43.02 45.44 8.60
N GLN A 5 -43.69 46.03 7.60
CA GLN A 5 -44.38 45.26 6.55
C GLN A 5 -43.44 44.83 5.41
N TRP A 6 -42.36 45.58 5.18
CA TRP A 6 -41.35 45.25 4.17
C TRP A 6 -40.50 44.03 4.56
N PHE A 7 -40.16 43.88 5.84
CA PHE A 7 -39.46 42.69 6.34
C PHE A 7 -40.33 41.42 6.29
N LYS A 8 -41.65 41.57 6.37
CA LYS A 8 -42.58 40.42 6.35
C LYS A 8 -42.82 39.90 4.93
N SER A 9 -42.77 40.77 3.91
CA SER A 9 -42.91 40.32 2.51
C SER A 9 -41.63 39.69 1.94
N MET A 10 -40.45 40.03 2.46
CA MET A 10 -39.21 39.34 2.06
C MET A 10 -39.03 37.95 2.68
N SER A 11 -39.74 37.64 3.77
CA SER A 11 -39.71 36.30 4.38
C SER A 11 -40.62 35.28 3.71
N GLU A 12 -41.57 35.70 2.87
CA GLU A 12 -42.54 34.79 2.24
C GLU A 12 -42.08 34.30 0.85
N ASP A 13 -41.17 35.03 0.16
CA ASP A 13 -40.64 34.64 -1.16
C ASP A 13 -39.32 33.83 -1.13
N THR A 14 -38.86 33.42 0.04
CA THR A 14 -37.71 32.50 0.18
C THR A 14 -38.09 31.15 0.79
N GLN A 15 -39.27 30.62 0.41
CA GLN A 15 -39.38 29.18 0.23
C GLN A 15 -38.62 28.77 -1.03
N ASN A 16 -37.29 28.92 -0.97
CA ASN A 16 -36.40 28.10 -1.77
C ASN A 16 -36.77 26.67 -1.42
N VAL A 17 -37.49 26.03 -2.33
CA VAL A 17 -37.53 24.58 -2.46
C VAL A 17 -36.07 24.15 -2.33
N ARG A 18 -35.68 23.64 -1.16
CA ARG A 18 -34.48 22.83 -1.03
C ARG A 18 -34.74 21.64 -1.94
N LYS A 19 -34.48 21.82 -3.24
CA LYS A 19 -34.16 20.69 -4.11
C LYS A 19 -33.10 19.97 -3.31
N LYS A 20 -33.43 18.76 -2.83
CA LYS A 20 -32.40 17.85 -2.34
C LYS A 20 -31.39 17.84 -3.46
N LYS A 21 -30.25 18.51 -3.26
CA LYS A 21 -29.10 18.38 -4.15
C LYS A 21 -28.92 16.88 -4.22
N GLU A 22 -29.05 16.31 -5.42
CA GLU A 22 -28.69 14.92 -5.61
C GLU A 22 -27.30 14.75 -4.98
N PRO A 23 -27.09 13.72 -4.16
CA PRO A 23 -25.80 13.52 -3.53
C PRO A 23 -24.75 13.57 -4.63
N GLU A 24 -23.82 14.53 -4.51
CA GLU A 24 -22.75 14.64 -5.49
C GLU A 24 -22.05 13.27 -5.59
N PRO A 25 -21.74 12.81 -6.80
CA PRO A 25 -21.10 11.51 -6.95
C PRO A 25 -19.83 11.49 -6.11
N PRO A 26 -19.55 10.36 -5.42
CA PRO A 26 -18.37 10.23 -4.59
C PRO A 26 -17.11 10.57 -5.40
N HIS A 27 -16.16 11.25 -4.75
CA HIS A 27 -14.90 11.64 -5.36
C HIS A 27 -14.26 10.41 -6.03
N PRO A 28 -13.69 10.51 -7.25
CA PRO A 28 -13.13 9.36 -7.97
C PRO A 28 -12.12 8.55 -7.15
N PHE A 29 -11.40 9.21 -6.24
CA PHE A 29 -10.49 8.56 -5.32
C PHE A 29 -11.16 7.60 -4.33
N ILE A 30 -12.34 7.96 -3.81
CA ILE A 30 -13.10 7.11 -2.89
C ILE A 30 -13.49 5.80 -3.57
N GLU A 31 -13.91 5.87 -4.84
CA GLU A 31 -14.18 4.66 -5.63
C GLU A 31 -12.90 3.86 -5.88
N GLN A 32 -11.78 4.51 -6.17
CA GLN A 32 -10.50 3.83 -6.33
C GLN A 32 -10.09 3.08 -5.06
N CYS A 33 -10.24 3.68 -3.87
CA CYS A 33 -9.97 3.00 -2.60
C CYS A 33 -10.85 1.76 -2.40
N ARG A 34 -12.11 1.79 -2.86
CA ARG A 34 -12.99 0.61 -2.82
C ARG A 34 -12.54 -0.49 -3.77
N VAL A 35 -12.10 -0.13 -4.97
CA VAL A 35 -11.52 -1.08 -5.94
C VAL A 35 -10.28 -1.73 -5.35
N LEU A 36 -9.34 -0.92 -4.83
CA LEU A 36 -8.11 -1.39 -4.19
C LEU A 36 -8.37 -2.37 -3.05
N LYS A 37 -9.33 -2.05 -2.16
CA LYS A 37 -9.74 -2.98 -1.09
C LYS A 37 -10.36 -4.26 -1.63
N LYS A 38 -11.23 -4.17 -2.64
CA LYS A 38 -11.98 -5.32 -3.15
C LYS A 38 -11.12 -6.28 -3.96
N GLU A 39 -10.23 -5.73 -4.80
CA GLU A 39 -9.43 -6.52 -5.74
C GLU A 39 -8.11 -6.97 -5.14
N PHE A 40 -7.51 -6.15 -4.28
CA PHE A 40 -6.16 -6.36 -3.76
C PHE A 40 -6.09 -6.31 -2.22
N GLY A 41 -7.21 -6.11 -1.52
CA GLY A 41 -7.23 -5.98 -0.06
C GLY A 41 -6.50 -4.75 0.49
N LEU A 42 -6.08 -3.83 -0.38
CA LEU A 42 -5.34 -2.63 0.00
C LEU A 42 -6.30 -1.63 0.64
N MET A 43 -6.12 -1.40 1.94
CA MET A 43 -6.95 -0.49 2.73
C MET A 43 -6.24 0.84 2.93
N VAL A 44 -6.75 1.89 2.30
CA VAL A 44 -6.30 3.26 2.54
C VAL A 44 -6.95 3.79 3.83
N PRO A 45 -6.18 4.38 4.78
CA PRO A 45 -6.72 4.95 5.99
C PRO A 45 -7.75 6.06 5.72
N PRO A 46 -8.88 6.11 6.47
CA PRO A 46 -9.86 7.18 6.33
C PRO A 46 -9.27 8.59 6.42
N SER A 47 -8.31 8.82 7.33
CA SER A 47 -7.62 10.11 7.48
C SER A 47 -6.82 10.51 6.23
N ALA A 48 -6.20 9.55 5.55
CA ALA A 48 -5.51 9.77 4.28
C ALA A 48 -6.51 10.06 3.16
N ILE A 49 -7.63 9.32 3.11
CA ILE A 49 -8.72 9.59 2.16
C ILE A 49 -9.23 11.01 2.35
N ASP A 50 -9.57 11.40 3.57
CA ASP A 50 -10.08 12.72 3.91
C ASP A 50 -9.09 13.82 3.52
N CYS A 51 -7.81 13.64 3.83
CA CYS A 51 -6.75 14.59 3.45
C CYS A 51 -6.68 14.79 1.94
N LEU A 52 -6.68 13.68 1.19
CA LEU A 52 -6.52 13.68 -0.26
C LEU A 52 -7.74 14.17 -1.03
N VAL A 53 -8.97 13.98 -0.51
CA VAL A 53 -10.19 14.48 -1.15
C VAL A 53 -10.56 15.90 -0.70
N ARG A 54 -9.98 16.41 0.40
CA ARG A 54 -10.29 17.74 0.97
C ARG A 54 -10.20 18.88 -0.05
N PHE A 55 -9.25 18.78 -0.98
CA PHE A 55 -9.00 19.80 -2.00
C PHE A 55 -9.74 19.56 -3.31
N ASN A 56 -10.50 18.46 -3.43
CA ASN A 56 -11.26 18.07 -4.63
C ASN A 56 -10.40 18.15 -5.92
N LEU A 57 -9.19 17.59 -5.85
CA LEU A 57 -8.22 17.64 -6.94
C LEU A 57 -8.68 16.76 -8.11
N PRO A 58 -8.30 17.09 -9.34
CA PRO A 58 -8.66 16.28 -10.50
C PRO A 58 -8.04 14.88 -10.41
N LYS A 59 -8.72 13.87 -10.96
CA LYS A 59 -8.32 12.44 -10.93
C LYS A 59 -6.86 12.20 -11.34
N ASN A 60 -6.35 12.97 -12.29
CA ASN A 60 -4.99 12.85 -12.82
C ASN A 60 -3.94 13.64 -12.04
N HIS A 61 -4.29 14.19 -10.87
CA HIS A 61 -3.34 14.89 -10.02
C HIS A 61 -2.27 13.93 -9.48
N TYR A 62 -1.02 14.37 -9.39
CA TYR A 62 0.11 13.50 -9.04
C TYR A 62 -0.02 12.79 -7.68
N TYR A 63 -0.67 13.43 -6.69
CA TYR A 63 -0.96 12.81 -5.37
C TYR A 63 -1.77 11.52 -5.46
N TYR A 64 -2.49 11.32 -6.56
CA TYR A 64 -3.27 10.11 -6.82
C TYR A 64 -2.44 9.04 -7.53
N SER A 65 -1.29 9.38 -8.12
CA SER A 65 -0.50 8.44 -8.93
C SER A 65 -0.26 7.08 -8.26
N PRO A 66 0.14 7.02 -6.96
CA PRO A 66 0.37 5.74 -6.29
C PRO A 66 -0.86 4.83 -6.30
N PHE A 67 -2.08 5.35 -6.33
CA PHE A 67 -3.30 4.53 -6.23
C PHE A 67 -3.88 4.10 -7.58
N TRP A 68 -3.55 4.80 -8.66
CA TRP A 68 -4.00 4.48 -10.02
C TRP A 68 -2.95 3.72 -10.83
N HIS A 69 -1.69 3.80 -10.43
CA HIS A 69 -0.53 3.19 -11.08
C HIS A 69 0.30 2.35 -10.11
N PHE A 70 -0.31 1.86 -9.01
CA PHE A 70 0.38 1.10 -7.98
C PHE A 70 1.16 -0.09 -8.56
N ASP A 71 0.57 -0.78 -9.53
CA ASP A 71 1.07 -2.00 -10.18
C ASP A 71 2.30 -1.80 -11.09
N THR A 72 2.85 -0.58 -11.17
CA THR A 72 4.01 -0.27 -12.02
C THR A 72 5.20 0.23 -11.21
N ASP A 73 5.05 1.36 -10.51
CA ASP A 73 6.22 2.07 -9.95
C ASP A 73 6.14 2.31 -8.44
N HIS A 74 5.02 1.97 -7.79
CA HIS A 74 4.78 2.37 -6.39
C HIS A 74 4.70 1.20 -5.42
N LEU A 75 4.69 -0.04 -5.93
CA LEU A 75 4.78 -1.24 -5.11
C LEU A 75 6.22 -1.65 -4.90
N GLU A 76 6.62 -1.74 -3.65
CA GLU A 76 7.92 -2.23 -3.24
C GLU A 76 7.78 -3.49 -2.39
N LEU A 77 8.56 -4.52 -2.72
CA LEU A 77 8.69 -5.72 -1.91
C LEU A 77 9.74 -5.56 -0.83
N PHE A 78 9.33 -5.88 0.40
CA PHE A 78 10.18 -6.00 1.56
C PHE A 78 10.53 -7.47 1.76
N PHE A 79 11.73 -7.85 1.33
CA PHE A 79 12.24 -9.19 1.56
C PHE A 79 12.61 -9.39 3.03
N THR A 80 11.86 -10.27 3.69
CA THR A 80 12.12 -10.66 5.07
C THR A 80 13.41 -11.48 5.17
N GLU A 81 14.03 -11.49 6.35
CA GLU A 81 15.24 -12.29 6.62
C GLU A 81 15.05 -13.76 6.20
N LYS A 82 13.93 -14.38 6.60
CA LYS A 82 13.61 -15.77 6.25
C LYS A 82 13.55 -16.02 4.75
N PHE A 83 12.99 -15.08 3.98
CA PHE A 83 12.93 -15.20 2.53
C PHE A 83 14.33 -15.13 1.91
N ILE A 84 15.17 -14.21 2.40
CA ILE A 84 16.55 -14.09 1.95
C ILE A 84 17.35 -15.34 2.31
N GLU A 85 17.21 -15.89 3.52
CA GLU A 85 17.87 -17.12 3.94
C GLU A 85 17.50 -18.31 3.05
N LEU A 86 16.19 -18.48 2.77
CA LEU A 86 15.73 -19.51 1.84
C LEU A 86 16.36 -19.34 0.46
N THR A 87 16.36 -18.11 -0.05
CA THR A 87 16.87 -17.81 -1.39
C THR A 87 18.38 -18.05 -1.49
N VAL A 88 19.15 -17.64 -0.47
CA VAL A 88 20.59 -17.91 -0.39
C VAL A 88 20.85 -19.42 -0.31
N ALA A 89 20.10 -20.15 0.51
CA ALA A 89 20.26 -21.60 0.62
C ALA A 89 20.03 -22.29 -0.73
N ARG A 90 18.96 -21.93 -1.47
CA ARG A 90 18.68 -22.47 -2.80
C ARG A 90 19.74 -22.10 -3.83
N TYR A 91 20.23 -20.87 -3.79
CA TYR A 91 21.29 -20.44 -4.67
C TYR A 91 22.58 -21.25 -4.44
N GLN A 92 22.96 -21.45 -3.17
CA GLN A 92 24.14 -22.24 -2.79
C GLN A 92 23.98 -23.75 -3.07
N GLU A 93 22.76 -24.29 -3.06
CA GLU A 93 22.50 -25.67 -3.49
C GLU A 93 22.81 -25.87 -4.99
N ILE A 94 22.52 -24.86 -5.82
CA ILE A 94 22.73 -24.90 -7.27
C ILE A 94 24.19 -24.57 -7.63
N HIS A 95 24.77 -23.57 -6.98
CA HIS A 95 26.06 -22.98 -7.37
C HIS A 95 27.23 -23.37 -6.45
N GLY A 96 26.96 -24.05 -5.33
CA GLY A 96 27.94 -24.45 -4.31
C GLY A 96 27.94 -23.53 -3.09
N LYS A 97 28.41 -24.07 -1.95
CA LYS A 97 28.39 -23.36 -0.65
C LYS A 97 29.20 -22.06 -0.61
N GLU A 98 30.27 -21.99 -1.39
CA GLU A 98 31.17 -20.84 -1.48
C GLU A 98 30.88 -19.97 -2.73
N ALA A 99 29.68 -20.10 -3.30
CA ALA A 99 29.29 -19.32 -4.48
C ALA A 99 29.27 -17.82 -4.19
N ASP A 100 29.71 -17.02 -5.17
CA ASP A 100 29.57 -15.57 -5.13
C ASP A 100 28.08 -15.19 -5.13
N LEU A 101 27.67 -14.43 -4.12
CA LEU A 101 26.29 -14.01 -3.91
C LEU A 101 26.00 -12.62 -4.48
N ALA A 102 26.99 -11.90 -5.02
CA ALA A 102 26.76 -10.60 -5.65
C ALA A 102 25.69 -10.66 -6.77
N PRO A 103 25.70 -11.67 -7.68
CA PRO A 103 24.65 -11.78 -8.70
C PRO A 103 23.26 -12.02 -8.10
N LEU A 104 23.19 -12.70 -6.95
CA LEU A 104 21.92 -12.91 -6.25
C LEU A 104 21.41 -11.62 -5.61
N GLN A 105 22.30 -10.81 -5.03
CA GLN A 105 21.94 -9.51 -4.49
C GLN A 105 21.37 -8.59 -5.57
N ASP A 106 22.02 -8.54 -6.74
CA ASP A 106 21.57 -7.71 -7.86
C ASP A 106 20.19 -8.16 -8.35
N LEU A 107 19.98 -9.46 -8.50
CA LEU A 107 18.68 -10.03 -8.87
C LEU A 107 17.58 -9.70 -7.85
N LEU A 108 17.89 -9.78 -6.55
CA LEU A 108 16.94 -9.41 -5.51
C LEU A 108 16.62 -7.91 -5.60
N ASP A 109 17.62 -7.04 -5.68
CA ASP A 109 17.39 -5.59 -5.72
C ASP A 109 16.58 -5.15 -6.93
N GLU A 110 16.81 -5.75 -8.11
CA GLU A 110 16.03 -5.48 -9.32
C GLU A 110 14.58 -5.99 -9.21
N THR A 111 14.37 -7.17 -8.63
CA THR A 111 13.03 -7.78 -8.54
C THR A 111 12.10 -7.16 -7.49
N ARG A 112 12.59 -6.23 -6.67
CA ARG A 112 11.78 -5.58 -5.61
C ARG A 112 10.54 -4.85 -6.12
N TYR A 113 10.61 -4.31 -7.33
CA TYR A 113 9.54 -3.51 -7.94
C TYR A 113 8.77 -4.29 -9.02
N GLU A 114 9.10 -5.57 -9.22
CA GLU A 114 8.63 -6.38 -10.35
C GLU A 114 7.50 -7.35 -9.94
N PHE A 115 6.85 -7.12 -8.79
CA PHE A 115 5.81 -8.03 -8.31
C PHE A 115 4.43 -7.69 -8.87
N ASN A 116 3.86 -8.62 -9.60
CA ASN A 116 2.51 -8.53 -10.11
C ASN A 116 1.52 -9.11 -9.09
N LEU A 117 0.80 -8.23 -8.39
CA LEU A 117 -0.22 -8.61 -7.40
C LEU A 117 -1.36 -9.46 -7.99
N LYS A 118 -1.72 -9.24 -9.25
CA LYS A 118 -2.85 -9.94 -9.89
C LYS A 118 -2.51 -11.38 -10.21
N ASP A 119 -1.31 -11.60 -10.72
CA ASP A 119 -0.81 -12.92 -11.11
C ASP A 119 -0.05 -13.61 -9.96
N ASP A 120 0.15 -12.90 -8.83
CA ASP A 120 0.82 -13.39 -7.62
C ASP A 120 2.20 -13.98 -7.93
N CYS A 121 3.00 -13.23 -8.70
CA CYS A 121 4.33 -13.62 -9.13
C CYS A 121 5.18 -12.41 -9.54
N PHE A 122 6.50 -12.63 -9.61
CA PHE A 122 7.43 -11.65 -10.18
C PHE A 122 7.34 -11.71 -11.70
N ASP A 123 7.21 -10.55 -12.36
CA ASP A 123 7.17 -10.50 -13.81
C ASP A 123 8.52 -10.99 -14.38
N ASN A 124 8.44 -11.86 -15.38
CA ASN A 124 9.61 -12.43 -16.07
C ASN A 124 9.90 -11.68 -17.39
N LYS A 125 9.15 -10.62 -17.71
CA LYS A 125 9.32 -9.86 -18.96
C LYS A 125 10.54 -8.94 -18.93
N ILE A 126 10.90 -8.42 -17.75
CA ILE A 126 11.99 -7.45 -17.57
C ILE A 126 13.29 -8.19 -17.21
N GLN A 127 13.20 -9.24 -16.40
CA GLN A 127 14.34 -10.07 -16.00
C GLN A 127 13.94 -11.55 -15.91
N ASN A 128 14.91 -12.47 -15.95
CA ASN A 128 14.66 -13.89 -15.67
C ASN A 128 14.44 -14.11 -14.17
N SER A 129 13.25 -13.76 -13.69
CA SER A 129 12.80 -13.89 -12.30
C SER A 129 12.40 -15.33 -11.95
N GLY A 130 12.71 -16.32 -12.81
CA GLY A 130 12.28 -17.71 -12.64
C GLY A 130 12.79 -18.35 -11.35
N PHE A 131 14.03 -18.03 -10.96
CA PHE A 131 14.63 -18.47 -9.70
C PHE A 131 13.93 -17.86 -8.48
N ILE A 132 13.69 -16.54 -8.49
CA ILE A 132 12.99 -15.84 -7.40
C ILE A 132 11.54 -16.33 -7.30
N ASN A 133 10.85 -16.52 -8.42
CA ASN A 133 9.52 -17.11 -8.47
C ASN A 133 9.47 -18.53 -7.89
N GLN A 134 10.52 -19.33 -8.07
CA GLN A 134 10.61 -20.64 -7.42
C GLN A 134 10.73 -20.47 -5.90
N CYS A 135 11.66 -19.65 -5.43
CA CYS A 135 11.87 -19.40 -4.01
C CYS A 135 10.59 -18.85 -3.34
N TYR A 136 9.88 -17.94 -4.01
CA TYR A 136 8.61 -17.40 -3.55
C TYR A 136 7.54 -18.47 -3.37
N ARG A 137 7.38 -19.38 -4.34
CA ARG A 137 6.41 -20.48 -4.21
C ARG A 137 6.72 -21.40 -3.04
N GLU A 138 7.99 -21.70 -2.81
CA GLU A 138 8.43 -22.51 -1.67
C GLU A 138 8.17 -21.79 -0.33
N PHE A 139 8.50 -20.49 -0.27
CA PHE A 139 8.25 -19.64 0.90
C PHE A 139 6.75 -19.55 1.24
N LYS A 140 5.92 -19.35 0.20
CA LYS A 140 4.46 -19.34 0.36
C LYS A 140 3.93 -20.69 0.84
N ALA A 141 4.49 -21.78 0.34
CA ALA A 141 4.10 -23.13 0.74
C ALA A 141 4.44 -23.46 2.21
N SER A 142 5.42 -22.78 2.81
CA SER A 142 5.71 -22.91 4.26
C SER A 142 4.72 -22.13 5.14
N GLY A 143 3.79 -21.38 4.56
CA GLY A 143 2.83 -20.53 5.28
C GLY A 143 3.38 -19.17 5.67
N GLU A 144 4.60 -18.84 5.23
CA GLU A 144 5.19 -17.51 5.35
C GLU A 144 4.79 -16.64 4.14
N GLU A 145 4.90 -15.33 4.26
CA GLU A 145 4.39 -14.39 3.25
C GLU A 145 5.37 -13.23 3.03
N LEU A 146 5.44 -12.75 1.80
CA LEU A 146 6.15 -11.50 1.51
C LEU A 146 5.34 -10.31 2.00
N ILE A 147 6.07 -9.25 2.33
CA ILE A 147 5.52 -7.96 2.69
C ILE A 147 5.64 -7.06 1.46
N ILE A 148 4.51 -6.56 0.99
CA ILE A 148 4.44 -5.65 -0.16
C ILE A 148 3.97 -4.31 0.38
N THR A 149 4.60 -3.22 -0.03
CA THR A 149 4.19 -1.89 0.43
C THR A 149 3.88 -0.99 -0.75
N LEU A 150 2.88 -0.13 -0.56
CA LEU A 150 2.67 1.04 -1.42
C LEU A 150 3.32 2.24 -0.73
N ASP A 151 4.28 2.88 -1.39
CA ASP A 151 4.85 4.14 -0.90
C ASP A 151 3.82 5.26 -1.04
N PHE A 152 3.36 5.79 0.11
CA PHE A 152 2.38 6.86 0.15
C PHE A 152 2.59 7.80 1.35
N ASP A 153 3.00 9.04 1.08
CA ASP A 153 2.95 10.20 2.00
C ASP A 153 3.32 9.87 3.46
N PHE A 154 4.52 9.29 3.66
CA PHE A 154 5.10 8.91 4.96
C PHE A 154 4.40 7.74 5.69
N GLN A 155 3.49 7.04 5.02
CA GLN A 155 2.82 5.83 5.48
C GLN A 155 2.95 4.71 4.44
N ASN A 156 3.54 3.59 4.82
CA ASN A 156 3.56 2.43 3.96
C ASN A 156 2.21 1.70 4.09
N LEU A 157 1.47 1.58 2.99
CA LEU A 157 0.30 0.70 2.98
C LEU A 157 0.81 -0.71 2.74
N VAL A 158 0.71 -1.54 3.77
CA VAL A 158 1.27 -2.88 3.77
C VAL A 158 0.21 -3.87 3.31
N LEU A 159 0.57 -4.65 2.31
CA LEU A 159 -0.14 -5.82 1.84
C LEU A 159 0.64 -7.05 2.28
N THR A 160 -0.02 -7.91 3.04
CA THR A 160 0.39 -9.31 3.14
C THR A 160 -0.18 -10.08 1.96
N THR A 161 0.36 -11.25 1.63
CA THR A 161 -0.18 -12.08 0.54
C THR A 161 -1.60 -12.60 0.82
N LYS A 162 -2.07 -12.51 2.07
CA LYS A 162 -3.49 -12.65 2.47
C LYS A 162 -4.37 -11.45 2.10
N LEU A 163 -3.82 -10.42 1.47
CA LEU A 163 -4.51 -9.18 1.10
C LEU A 163 -5.17 -8.52 2.32
N ALA A 164 -4.52 -8.61 3.49
CA ALA A 164 -4.96 -7.89 4.68
C ALA A 164 -4.24 -6.55 4.74
N GLY A 165 -4.93 -5.47 4.39
CA GLY A 165 -4.38 -4.11 4.45
C GLY A 165 -3.96 -3.72 5.87
N GLN A 166 -2.69 -3.37 6.02
CA GLN A 166 -2.07 -2.92 7.26
C GLN A 166 -1.44 -1.53 7.05
N VAL A 167 -1.25 -0.80 8.15
CA VAL A 167 -0.59 0.51 8.10
C VAL A 167 0.75 0.41 8.83
N GLY A 168 1.83 0.74 8.14
CA GLY A 168 3.12 1.03 8.75
C GLY A 168 3.24 2.53 9.05
N GLN A 169 3.55 2.89 10.30
CA GLN A 169 3.88 4.29 10.63
C GLN A 169 5.31 4.59 10.20
N ASN A 170 5.49 5.77 9.58
CA ASN A 170 6.69 6.61 9.56
C ASN A 170 8.00 5.86 9.85
N TYR A 171 8.76 5.54 8.79
CA TYR A 171 10.10 5.00 8.91
C TYR A 171 11.13 6.15 8.97
N PRO A 172 11.64 6.58 10.14
CA PRO A 172 12.96 7.16 10.21
C PRO A 172 13.97 6.00 10.04
N GLY A 173 14.02 5.40 8.85
CA GLY A 173 14.65 4.09 8.71
C GLY A 173 14.78 3.50 7.32
N LEU A 174 14.47 4.25 6.25
CA LEU A 174 14.76 3.86 4.85
C LEU A 174 16.27 3.68 4.56
N ASN A 175 17.11 3.65 5.61
CA ASN A 175 18.56 3.47 5.57
C ASN A 175 19.08 2.40 6.55
N THR A 176 18.23 1.69 7.30
CA THR A 176 18.69 0.59 8.16
C THR A 176 18.78 -0.70 7.35
N LEU A 177 19.84 -0.80 6.54
CA LEU A 177 20.17 -2.01 5.79
C LEU A 177 20.73 -3.06 6.75
N TYR A 178 19.97 -4.12 7.01
CA TYR A 178 20.45 -5.29 7.74
C TYR A 178 21.16 -6.25 6.77
N ARG A 179 22.00 -7.14 7.29
CA ARG A 179 22.68 -8.18 6.49
C ARG A 179 22.49 -9.52 7.14
N THR A 180 22.20 -10.54 6.33
CA THR A 180 22.22 -11.92 6.79
C THR A 180 23.64 -12.36 7.14
N THR A 181 23.79 -13.53 7.75
CA THR A 181 25.11 -14.14 8.02
C THR A 181 25.92 -14.39 6.73
N ALA A 182 25.25 -14.49 5.59
CA ALA A 182 25.85 -14.59 4.26
C ALA A 182 26.18 -13.22 3.61
N GLY A 183 25.90 -12.11 4.30
CA GLY A 183 26.23 -10.76 3.85
C GLY A 183 25.22 -10.11 2.89
N ILE A 184 24.09 -10.78 2.61
CA ILE A 184 23.03 -10.26 1.72
C ILE A 184 22.14 -9.28 2.48
N ARG A 185 21.83 -8.17 1.82
CA ARG A 185 21.02 -7.11 2.39
C ARG A 185 19.56 -7.54 2.48
N TYR A 186 18.94 -7.24 3.61
CA TYR A 186 17.50 -7.39 3.81
C TYR A 186 16.95 -6.19 4.58
N GLU A 187 15.64 -6.04 4.52
CA GLU A 187 14.91 -5.00 5.22
C GLU A 187 13.85 -5.66 6.10
N GLU A 188 13.73 -5.16 7.33
CA GLU A 188 12.72 -5.64 8.26
C GLU A 188 11.68 -4.55 8.45
N LEU A 189 10.43 -4.89 8.13
CA LEU A 189 9.30 -4.02 8.46
C LEU A 189 8.90 -4.29 9.92
N GLN A 190 9.36 -3.45 10.85
CA GLN A 190 8.93 -3.46 12.25
C GLN A 190 7.63 -2.67 12.44
N ASP A 191 6.84 -3.05 13.45
CA ASP A 191 5.67 -2.31 13.96
C ASP A 191 4.52 -2.01 12.98
N TYR A 192 4.10 -2.99 12.17
CA TYR A 192 2.87 -2.90 11.37
C TYR A 192 1.68 -3.62 12.05
N GLN A 193 0.48 -3.04 11.96
CA GLN A 193 -0.75 -3.60 12.54
C GLN A 193 -1.92 -3.48 11.57
N PRO A 194 -2.94 -4.36 11.68
CA PRO A 194 -4.18 -4.19 10.94
C PRO A 194 -4.81 -2.83 11.25
N LEU A 195 -5.22 -2.09 10.21
CA LEU A 195 -5.84 -0.78 10.39
C LEU A 195 -7.07 -0.84 11.32
N GLU A 196 -7.84 -1.93 11.25
CA GLU A 196 -8.99 -2.17 12.10
C GLU A 196 -8.63 -2.21 13.59
N GLU A 197 -7.47 -2.78 13.94
CA GLU A 197 -6.95 -2.79 15.31
C GLU A 197 -6.49 -1.41 15.75
N ILE A 198 -5.84 -0.65 14.86
CA ILE A 198 -5.42 0.72 15.14
C ILE A 198 -6.65 1.59 15.44
N ILE A 199 -7.66 1.55 14.55
CA ILE A 199 -8.92 2.29 14.73
C ILE A 199 -9.58 1.90 16.06
N ARG A 200 -9.66 0.60 16.37
CA ARG A 200 -10.23 0.13 17.63
C ARG A 200 -9.44 0.62 18.86
N LYS A 201 -8.11 0.62 18.80
CA LYS A 201 -7.26 1.13 19.89
C LYS A 201 -7.46 2.64 20.10
N THR A 202 -7.50 3.42 19.02
CA THR A 202 -7.71 4.87 19.11
C THR A 202 -9.08 5.21 19.68
N LEU A 203 -10.14 4.55 19.21
CA LEU A 203 -11.50 4.76 19.73
C LEU A 203 -11.65 4.37 21.21
N ASN A 204 -10.92 3.34 21.67
CA ASN A 204 -10.95 2.91 23.07
C ASN A 204 -10.00 3.70 24.00
N GLN A 205 -9.18 4.60 23.46
CA GLN A 205 -8.30 5.49 24.25
C GLN A 205 -8.94 6.86 24.50
N GLU A 206 -10.11 7.13 23.93
CA GLU A 206 -10.89 8.36 24.16
C GLU A 206 -11.91 8.25 25.33
N ASP A 207 -11.90 7.14 26.08
CA ASP A 207 -12.67 6.91 27.33
C ASP A 207 -11.77 6.97 28.58
#